data_AF-A0A316UVL9-F1
#
_entry.id   AF-A0A316UVL9-F1
#
_cell.length_a   1.000
_cell.length_b   1.000
_cell.length_c   1.000
_cell.angle_alpha   90.00
_cell.angle_beta   90.00
_cell.angle_gamma   90.00
#
_symmetry.space_group_name_H-M   'P 1'
#
loop_
_entity.id
_entity.type
_entity.pdbx_description
1 polymer ?
#
loop_
_entity_poly.entity_id
_entity_poly.type
_entity_poly.pdbx_seq_one_letter_code
_entity_poly.pdbx_strand_id
1 'polypeptide(L)'
;MSSSGPSSSATTSAAASSSALPSTYSSFQPPSTLHLPPNSIAIEYCDRCRWQHRASWTQTELLVTFGPKPAPSAAILPKVEEDSAGRFRVWVYHRPNEGQGAGEEVKATCIYDRKTMGRFPEMKELKQLVRDIISPGASLGHSDKKGTAEPVTTKEATQSAAEQAETKARQCEDC
;
A
#
# COMPACT_ATOMS: atom_id res chain seq x y z
N MET A 1 34.10 -35.79 -36.46
CA MET A 1 33.97 -34.37 -36.06
C MET A 1 33.02 -34.33 -34.88
N SER A 2 33.60 -34.44 -33.68
CA SER A 2 32.87 -34.41 -32.41
C SER A 2 32.67 -32.96 -32.01
N SER A 3 31.43 -32.56 -31.70
CA SER A 3 31.15 -31.27 -31.07
C SER A 3 30.16 -31.49 -29.93
N SER A 4 30.73 -31.76 -28.76
CA SER A 4 30.07 -31.70 -27.46
C SER A 4 29.81 -30.23 -27.12
N GLY A 5 28.56 -29.86 -26.87
CA GLY A 5 28.19 -28.56 -26.30
C GLY A 5 27.71 -28.75 -24.87
N PRO A 6 28.34 -28.14 -23.85
CA PRO A 6 27.74 -28.00 -22.54
C PRO A 6 26.91 -26.72 -22.52
N SER A 7 25.63 -26.77 -22.15
CA SER A 7 24.88 -25.56 -21.82
C SER A 7 24.42 -25.64 -20.37
N SER A 8 25.12 -24.84 -19.59
CA SER A 8 25.08 -24.63 -18.16
C SER A 8 23.69 -24.32 -17.61
N SER A 9 23.34 -25.03 -16.56
CA SER A 9 22.31 -24.69 -15.59
C SER A 9 22.68 -23.36 -14.90
N ALA A 10 21.90 -22.31 -15.17
CA ALA A 10 21.96 -21.07 -14.42
C ALA A 10 20.94 -21.13 -13.28
N THR A 11 21.43 -21.47 -12.10
CA THR A 11 20.77 -21.18 -10.82
C THR A 11 20.90 -19.68 -10.57
N THR A 12 19.80 -18.95 -10.50
CA THR A 12 19.79 -17.61 -9.90
C THR A 12 19.00 -17.67 -8.61
N SER A 13 19.77 -17.67 -7.53
CA SER A 13 19.34 -17.43 -6.16
C SER A 13 19.36 -15.93 -5.86
N ALA A 14 18.60 -15.55 -4.82
CA ALA A 14 18.56 -14.24 -4.13
C ALA A 14 17.79 -13.10 -4.85
N ALA A 15 16.97 -12.29 -4.17
CA ALA A 15 17.27 -11.67 -2.88
C ALA A 15 16.08 -11.57 -1.91
N ALA A 16 16.45 -11.67 -0.64
CA ALA A 16 15.64 -11.47 0.54
C ALA A 16 15.30 -9.98 0.78
N SER A 17 14.29 -9.83 1.63
CA SER A 17 13.67 -8.63 2.15
C SER A 17 14.62 -7.52 2.63
N SER A 18 14.32 -6.30 2.21
CA SER A 18 14.50 -5.11 3.05
C SER A 18 13.31 -4.19 2.81
N SER A 19 12.74 -3.63 3.89
CA SER A 19 11.54 -2.76 3.90
C SER A 19 11.79 -1.37 3.28
N ALA A 20 12.95 -1.18 2.64
CA ALA A 20 13.32 0.07 2.01
C ALA A 20 12.75 0.13 0.59
N LEU A 21 12.09 1.24 0.27
CA LEU A 21 11.66 1.52 -1.09
C LEU A 21 12.85 1.46 -2.05
N PRO A 22 12.72 0.83 -3.24
CA PRO A 22 13.73 0.86 -4.27
C PRO A 22 14.23 2.28 -4.54
N SER A 23 15.55 2.46 -4.59
CA SER A 23 16.17 3.76 -4.88
C SER A 23 15.73 4.35 -6.24
N THR A 24 15.33 3.49 -7.17
CA THR A 24 14.78 3.87 -8.48
C THR A 24 13.52 4.74 -8.38
N TYR A 25 12.73 4.57 -7.31
CA TYR A 25 11.50 5.34 -7.09
C TYR A 25 11.75 6.83 -6.86
N SER A 26 12.96 7.20 -6.43
CA SER A 26 13.34 8.61 -6.23
C SER A 26 13.39 9.42 -7.52
N SER A 27 13.52 8.76 -8.68
CA SER A 27 13.54 9.43 -9.99
C SER A 27 12.14 9.67 -10.58
N PHE A 28 11.10 9.08 -9.99
CA PHE A 28 9.76 9.22 -10.50
C PHE A 28 9.16 10.57 -10.12
N GLN A 29 8.61 11.26 -11.11
CA GLN A 29 7.87 12.49 -10.90
C GLN A 29 6.43 12.19 -10.48
N PRO A 30 5.92 12.80 -9.39
CA PRO A 30 4.53 12.65 -9.00
C PRO A 30 3.59 13.31 -10.00
N PRO A 31 2.31 12.89 -10.06
CA PRO A 31 1.36 13.48 -10.98
C PRO A 31 1.05 14.93 -10.57
N SER A 32 1.55 15.88 -11.36
CA SER A 32 1.41 17.33 -11.11
C SER A 32 -0.03 17.84 -11.18
N THR A 33 -0.96 17.04 -11.69
CA THR A 33 -2.38 17.40 -11.82
C THR A 33 -3.16 17.30 -10.51
N LEU A 34 -2.56 16.76 -9.45
CA LEU A 34 -3.24 16.52 -8.18
C LEU A 34 -2.55 17.23 -7.01
N HIS A 35 -3.23 18.21 -6.43
CA HIS A 35 -2.93 18.73 -5.10
C HIS A 35 -3.81 18.00 -4.09
N LEU A 36 -3.35 16.84 -3.63
CA LEU A 36 -4.08 16.06 -2.62
C LEU A 36 -3.71 16.53 -1.21
N PRO A 37 -4.65 16.45 -0.24
CA PRO A 37 -4.32 16.68 1.15
C PRO A 37 -3.29 15.65 1.65
N PRO A 38 -2.61 15.93 2.77
CA PRO A 38 -1.73 14.94 3.39
C PRO A 38 -2.47 13.64 3.69
N ASN A 39 -1.70 12.56 3.72
CA ASN A 39 -2.13 11.18 3.91
C ASN A 39 -3.07 10.67 2.81
N SER A 40 -3.00 11.25 1.62
CA SER A 40 -3.76 10.77 0.47
C SER A 40 -2.98 9.77 -0.37
N ILE A 41 -3.69 8.88 -1.04
CA ILE A 41 -3.12 7.86 -1.91
C ILE A 41 -3.51 8.18 -3.36
N ALA A 42 -2.61 7.98 -4.31
CA ALA A 42 -2.96 8.03 -5.73
C ALA A 42 -2.49 6.77 -6.46
N ILE A 43 -3.36 6.19 -7.27
CA ILE A 43 -3.10 4.96 -8.04
C ILE A 43 -3.11 5.33 -9.52
N GLU A 44 -1.95 5.35 -10.15
CA GLU A 44 -1.82 5.50 -11.59
C GLU A 44 -1.90 4.14 -12.28
N TYR A 45 -2.69 4.04 -13.35
CA TYR A 45 -2.76 2.82 -14.14
C TYR A 45 -2.84 3.11 -15.65
N CYS A 46 -2.31 2.17 -16.44
CA CYS A 46 -2.48 2.13 -17.88
C CYS A 46 -3.94 1.83 -18.24
N ASP A 47 -4.63 2.80 -18.84
CA ASP A 47 -6.05 2.65 -19.19
C ASP A 47 -6.25 1.66 -20.36
N ARG A 48 -5.35 1.72 -21.36
CA ARG A 48 -5.30 0.78 -22.50
C ARG A 48 -5.12 -0.68 -22.09
N CYS A 49 -4.58 -0.92 -20.90
CA CYS A 49 -4.34 -2.25 -20.35
C CYS A 49 -5.58 -2.86 -19.66
N ARG A 50 -6.69 -2.11 -19.57
CA ARG A 50 -7.93 -2.50 -18.88
C ARG A 50 -7.73 -2.89 -17.41
N TRP A 51 -6.85 -2.17 -16.71
CA TRP A 51 -6.55 -2.43 -15.28
C TRP A 51 -7.40 -1.61 -14.31
N GLN A 52 -8.42 -0.90 -14.78
CA GLN A 52 -9.37 -0.15 -13.96
C GLN A 52 -9.88 -0.99 -12.79
N HIS A 53 -10.36 -2.22 -13.03
CA HIS A 53 -10.88 -3.09 -11.96
C HIS A 53 -9.85 -3.38 -10.87
N ARG A 54 -8.57 -3.56 -11.22
CA ARG A 54 -7.51 -3.77 -10.24
C ARG A 54 -7.23 -2.49 -9.44
N ALA A 55 -7.25 -1.33 -10.11
CA ALA A 55 -7.08 -0.05 -9.46
C ALA A 55 -8.22 0.24 -8.48
N SER A 56 -9.48 0.03 -8.89
CA SER A 56 -10.67 0.19 -8.05
C SER A 56 -10.66 -0.76 -6.85
N TRP A 57 -10.37 -2.05 -7.05
CA TRP A 57 -10.25 -2.99 -5.94
C TRP A 57 -9.14 -2.57 -4.95
N THR A 58 -7.97 -2.16 -5.47
CA THR A 58 -6.87 -1.67 -4.63
C THR A 58 -7.27 -0.43 -3.82
N GLN A 59 -7.98 0.50 -4.46
CA GLN A 59 -8.50 1.70 -3.80
C GLN A 59 -9.47 1.34 -2.66
N THR A 60 -10.44 0.46 -2.92
CA THR A 60 -11.41 0.00 -1.90
C THR A 60 -10.69 -0.67 -0.73
N GLU A 61 -9.75 -1.57 -0.99
CA GLU A 61 -8.99 -2.24 0.07
C GLU A 61 -8.21 -1.28 0.97
N LEU A 62 -7.61 -0.24 0.38
CA LEU A 62 -6.88 0.78 1.12
C LEU A 62 -7.84 1.67 1.93
N LEU A 63 -8.96 2.10 1.33
CA LEU A 63 -9.96 2.91 2.03
C LEU A 63 -10.62 2.16 3.18
N VAL A 64 -10.93 0.87 3.01
CA VAL A 64 -11.48 0.03 4.09
C VAL A 64 -10.47 -0.14 5.23
N THR A 65 -9.17 -0.23 4.90
CA THR A 65 -8.12 -0.42 5.90
C THR A 65 -7.78 0.87 6.67
N PHE A 66 -7.83 2.04 6.01
CA PHE A 66 -7.34 3.30 6.57
C PHE A 66 -8.42 4.39 6.77
N GLY A 67 -9.69 4.06 6.52
CA GLY A 67 -10.80 4.98 6.24
C GLY A 67 -11.23 6.00 7.31
N PRO A 68 -11.14 5.76 8.63
CA PRO A 68 -11.51 6.80 9.60
C PRO A 68 -10.34 7.70 10.07
N LYS A 69 -9.11 7.42 9.60
CA LYS A 69 -7.78 8.05 9.82
C LYS A 69 -6.79 6.88 9.91
N PRO A 70 -5.65 6.91 9.21
CA PRO A 70 -4.89 8.10 8.88
C PRO A 70 -4.92 8.52 7.40
N ALA A 71 -5.48 7.75 6.47
CA ALA A 71 -5.52 8.09 5.04
C ALA A 71 -6.94 8.46 4.56
N PRO A 72 -7.29 9.76 4.50
CA PRO A 72 -8.68 10.18 4.27
C PRO A 72 -9.17 10.02 2.83
N SER A 73 -8.26 9.93 1.84
CA SER A 73 -8.64 9.86 0.44
C SER A 73 -7.71 9.00 -0.41
N ALA A 74 -8.29 8.33 -1.41
CA ALA A 74 -7.54 7.60 -2.43
C ALA A 74 -8.09 7.98 -3.80
N ALA A 75 -7.22 8.40 -4.72
CA ALA A 75 -7.55 8.78 -6.09
C ALA A 75 -7.06 7.72 -7.08
N ILE A 76 -7.81 7.54 -8.17
CA ILE A 76 -7.41 6.70 -9.29
C ILE A 76 -7.13 7.61 -10.49
N LEU A 77 -5.99 7.41 -11.15
CA LEU A 77 -5.51 8.21 -12.26
C LEU A 77 -5.31 7.33 -13.50
N PRO A 78 -6.24 7.35 -14.47
CA PRO A 78 -6.01 6.71 -15.76
C PRO A 78 -4.90 7.44 -16.52
N LYS A 79 -4.02 6.66 -17.14
CA LYS A 79 -2.99 7.16 -18.06
C LYS A 79 -3.20 6.52 -19.43
N VAL A 80 -3.34 7.37 -20.45
CA VAL A 80 -3.61 6.97 -21.84
C VAL A 80 -2.33 7.06 -22.70
N GLU A 81 -1.36 7.85 -22.27
CA GLU A 81 -0.09 8.13 -22.96
C GLU A 81 0.74 6.87 -23.25
N GLU A 82 1.55 6.91 -24.31
CA GLU A 82 2.36 5.76 -24.72
C GLU A 82 3.48 5.39 -23.75
N ASP A 83 4.12 6.40 -23.15
CA ASP A 83 5.13 6.25 -22.10
C ASP A 83 4.58 5.53 -20.85
N SER A 84 3.27 5.62 -20.64
CA SER A 84 2.52 5.05 -19.52
C SER A 84 2.02 3.63 -19.78
N ALA A 85 2.32 3.04 -20.95
CA ALA A 85 1.96 1.66 -21.26
C ALA A 85 2.45 0.68 -20.18
N GLY A 86 1.55 -0.15 -19.66
CA GLY A 86 1.84 -1.13 -18.60
C GLY A 86 2.20 -0.52 -17.24
N ARG A 87 1.94 0.78 -17.01
CA ARG A 87 2.12 1.45 -15.71
C ARG A 87 1.04 0.98 -14.73
N PHE A 88 1.47 0.65 -13.53
CA PHE A 88 0.63 0.52 -12.34
C PHE A 88 1.47 1.00 -11.17
N ARG A 89 1.20 2.21 -10.68
CA ARG A 89 2.04 2.89 -9.70
C ARG A 89 1.18 3.42 -8.56
N VAL A 90 1.67 3.28 -7.34
CA VAL A 90 0.99 3.77 -6.13
C VAL A 90 1.86 4.83 -5.47
N TRP A 91 1.23 5.97 -5.19
CA TRP A 91 1.80 7.13 -4.55
C TRP A 91 1.16 7.37 -3.20
N VAL A 92 1.95 7.82 -2.25
CA VAL A 92 1.49 8.31 -0.95
C VAL A 92 1.93 9.76 -0.80
N TYR A 93 0.96 10.63 -0.56
CA TYR A 93 1.15 12.03 -0.23
C TYR A 93 1.18 12.14 1.29
N HIS A 94 2.28 12.58 1.88
CA HIS A 94 2.43 12.68 3.33
C HIS A 94 3.21 13.94 3.71
N ARG A 95 3.11 14.32 4.98
CA ARG A 95 3.98 15.35 5.56
C ARG A 95 5.05 14.65 6.41
N PRO A 96 6.34 14.79 6.06
CA PRO A 96 7.39 14.07 6.74
C PRO A 96 7.58 14.48 8.21
N ASN A 97 7.17 15.69 8.64
CA ASN A 97 7.25 16.14 10.03
C ASN A 97 5.89 16.65 10.57
N GLU A 98 4.86 15.79 10.56
CA GLU A 98 3.57 16.08 11.20
C GLU A 98 3.74 16.29 12.73
N GLY A 99 3.93 17.53 13.16
CA GLY A 99 4.07 17.89 14.59
C GLY A 99 5.12 18.96 14.93
N GLN A 100 5.99 19.34 13.99
CA GLN A 100 7.00 20.38 14.20
C GLN A 100 6.74 21.58 13.28
N GLY A 101 6.03 22.59 13.80
CA GLY A 101 6.04 23.99 13.32
C GLY A 101 5.84 24.28 11.82
N ALA A 102 4.64 24.73 11.47
CA ALA A 102 4.27 25.60 10.34
C ALA A 102 5.20 25.66 9.10
N GLY A 103 4.80 24.99 8.02
CA GLY A 103 5.23 25.32 6.66
C GLY A 103 5.56 24.16 5.73
N GLU A 104 5.49 22.90 6.18
CA GLU A 104 6.03 21.81 5.39
C GLU A 104 5.13 21.37 4.22
N GLU A 105 5.73 21.36 3.03
CA GLU A 105 5.13 20.97 1.75
C GLU A 105 4.72 19.49 1.76
N VAL A 106 3.59 19.17 1.13
CA VAL A 106 3.14 17.78 0.98
C VAL A 106 4.10 17.05 0.03
N LYS A 107 4.78 16.03 0.55
CA LYS A 107 5.68 15.19 -0.26
C LYS A 107 4.94 14.01 -0.83
N ALA A 108 5.02 13.84 -2.15
CA ALA A 108 4.56 12.62 -2.82
C ALA A 108 5.71 11.60 -2.90
N THR A 109 5.48 10.40 -2.37
CA THR A 109 6.43 9.28 -2.38
C THR A 109 5.84 8.12 -3.16
N CYS A 110 6.54 7.66 -4.20
CA CYS A 110 6.15 6.44 -4.90
C CYS A 110 6.48 5.23 -4.01
N ILE A 111 5.47 4.43 -3.68
CA ILE A 111 5.64 3.24 -2.83
C ILE A 111 5.68 1.95 -3.62
N TYR A 112 5.12 1.95 -4.83
CA TYR A 112 5.06 0.74 -5.65
C TYR A 112 5.02 1.10 -7.12
N ASP A 113 5.79 0.39 -7.94
CA ASP A 113 5.72 0.45 -9.39
C ASP A 113 5.83 -0.95 -10.00
N ARG A 114 4.83 -1.33 -10.79
CA ARG A 114 4.76 -2.64 -11.45
C ARG A 114 5.95 -2.90 -12.38
N LYS A 115 6.43 -1.90 -13.14
CA LYS A 115 7.54 -2.11 -14.08
C LYS A 115 8.83 -2.45 -13.34
N THR A 116 9.03 -1.85 -12.18
CA THR A 116 10.17 -2.11 -11.30
C THR A 116 10.05 -3.47 -10.60
N MET A 117 8.87 -3.82 -10.10
CA MET A 117 8.64 -5.06 -9.33
C MET A 117 8.35 -6.29 -10.20
N GLY A 118 8.06 -6.10 -11.49
CA GLY A 118 7.72 -7.17 -12.44
C GLY A 118 6.36 -7.86 -12.18
N ARG A 119 5.59 -7.42 -11.17
CA ARG A 119 4.30 -8.00 -10.78
C ARG A 119 3.31 -6.91 -10.33
N PHE A 120 2.07 -7.31 -10.06
CA PHE A 120 1.12 -6.48 -9.33
C PHE A 120 1.40 -6.50 -7.82
N PRO A 121 1.02 -5.45 -7.07
CA PRO A 121 1.24 -5.43 -5.63
C PRO A 121 0.38 -6.49 -4.94
N GLU A 122 0.98 -7.18 -3.98
CA GLU A 122 0.23 -7.99 -3.03
C GLU A 122 -0.38 -7.07 -1.97
N MET A 123 -1.65 -7.32 -1.61
CA MET A 123 -2.39 -6.38 -0.76
C MET A 123 -1.77 -6.25 0.63
N LYS A 124 -1.21 -7.33 1.16
CA LYS A 124 -0.49 -7.33 2.44
C LYS A 124 0.74 -6.42 2.39
N GLU A 125 1.54 -6.52 1.34
CA GLU A 125 2.74 -5.69 1.14
C GLU A 125 2.35 -4.21 0.99
N LEU A 126 1.34 -3.93 0.17
CA LEU A 126 0.92 -2.57 -0.09
C LEU A 126 0.38 -1.87 1.16
N LYS A 127 -0.43 -2.57 1.97
CA LYS A 127 -0.92 -2.05 3.25
C LYS A 127 0.23 -1.74 4.22
N GLN A 128 1.24 -2.60 4.29
CA GLN A 128 2.45 -2.35 5.10
C GLN A 128 3.19 -1.09 4.63
N LEU A 129 3.45 -0.96 3.32
CA LEU A 129 4.16 0.20 2.75
C LEU A 129 3.41 1.52 2.98
N VAL A 130 2.08 1.51 2.83
CA VAL A 130 1.25 2.69 3.12
C VAL A 130 1.32 3.06 4.60
N ARG A 131 1.20 2.07 5.49
CA ARG A 131 1.33 2.29 6.94
C ARG A 131 2.70 2.85 7.30
N ASP A 132 3.78 2.29 6.77
CA ASP A 132 5.14 2.70 7.14
C ASP A 132 5.40 4.19 6.83
N ILE A 133 4.64 4.78 5.90
CA ILE A 133 4.70 6.20 5.57
C ILE A 133 3.70 7.02 6.37
N ILE A 134 2.44 6.60 6.42
CA ILE A 134 1.36 7.43 6.97
C ILE A 134 1.24 7.29 8.50
N SER A 135 1.53 6.11 9.04
CA SER A 135 1.40 5.82 10.47
C SER A 135 2.34 4.68 10.90
N PRO A 136 3.65 4.95 11.07
CA PRO A 136 4.67 3.93 11.32
C PRO A 136 4.51 3.15 12.65
N GLY A 137 3.52 3.49 13.49
CA GLY A 137 3.21 2.78 14.74
C GLY A 137 1.86 2.05 14.76
N ALA A 138 1.04 2.14 13.71
CA ALA A 138 -0.28 1.50 13.70
C ALA A 138 -0.18 -0.01 13.41
N SER A 139 -0.85 -0.85 14.20
CA SER A 139 -0.95 -2.28 13.87
C SER A 139 -2.00 -2.53 12.79
N LEU A 140 -1.65 -3.34 11.78
CA LEU A 140 -2.57 -3.81 10.75
C LEU A 140 -3.03 -5.26 11.00
N GLY A 141 -2.88 -5.76 12.23
CA GLY A 141 -3.27 -7.11 12.62
C GLY A 141 -2.58 -8.18 11.77
N HIS A 142 -3.37 -8.99 11.04
CA HIS A 142 -2.85 -10.09 10.21
C HIS A 142 -2.01 -9.61 9.00
N SER A 143 -2.14 -8.34 8.65
CA SER A 143 -1.34 -7.74 7.58
C SER A 143 0.06 -7.38 8.06
N ASP A 144 0.35 -7.35 9.35
CA ASP A 144 1.71 -7.12 9.85
C ASP A 144 2.62 -8.34 9.60
N LYS A 145 3.93 -8.10 9.56
CA LYS A 145 4.90 -9.18 9.62
C LYS A 145 4.83 -9.74 11.04
N LYS A 146 4.62 -11.05 11.18
CA LYS A 146 4.96 -11.74 12.42
C LYS A 146 6.48 -11.66 12.54
N GLY A 147 6.98 -10.67 13.25
CA GLY A 147 8.32 -10.79 13.82
C GLY A 147 8.31 -12.05 14.66
N THR A 148 9.33 -12.89 14.55
CA THR A 148 9.59 -13.96 15.51
C THR A 148 9.87 -13.28 16.86
N ALA A 149 8.80 -12.97 17.59
CA ALA A 149 8.82 -12.62 18.98
C ALA A 149 8.01 -13.73 19.67
N GLU A 150 8.72 -14.51 20.48
CA GLU A 150 8.22 -15.59 21.32
C GLU A 150 6.92 -15.17 22.05
N PRO A 151 5.95 -16.08 22.19
CA PRO A 151 4.69 -15.79 22.87
C PRO A 151 4.94 -15.68 24.37
N VAL A 152 4.77 -14.48 24.94
CA VAL A 152 4.59 -14.34 26.40
C VAL A 152 3.20 -14.86 26.74
N THR A 153 3.17 -16.07 27.27
CA THR A 153 2.01 -16.67 27.93
C THR A 153 1.66 -15.87 29.18
N THR A 154 0.46 -15.29 29.20
CA THR A 154 -0.29 -15.07 30.45
C THR A 154 -1.71 -15.55 30.22
N LYS A 155 -1.99 -16.75 30.75
CA LYS A 155 -3.34 -17.18 31.19
C LYS A 155 -3.65 -16.31 32.43
N GLU A 156 -4.83 -15.74 32.64
CA GLU A 156 -6.16 -16.33 32.92
C GLU A 156 -7.18 -15.16 32.85
N ALA A 157 -8.31 -15.29 32.14
CA ALA A 157 -9.64 -15.67 32.67
C ALA A 157 -10.28 -14.59 33.58
N THR A 158 -11.57 -14.27 33.59
CA THR A 158 -12.81 -14.57 32.84
C THR A 158 -13.93 -13.84 33.62
N GLN A 159 -15.06 -13.51 32.96
CA GLN A 159 -16.34 -12.98 33.49
C GLN A 159 -16.36 -11.46 33.79
N SER A 160 -17.37 -10.69 33.35
CA SER A 160 -18.81 -10.95 33.43
C SER A 160 -19.60 -10.51 32.20
N ALA A 161 -20.66 -11.28 31.92
CA ALA A 161 -21.70 -11.00 30.97
C ALA A 161 -22.76 -10.01 31.51
N ALA A 162 -23.57 -9.51 30.57
CA ALA A 162 -24.93 -9.00 30.70
C ALA A 162 -25.15 -7.66 31.45
N GLU A 163 -25.40 -6.60 30.68
CA GLU A 163 -26.60 -5.75 30.80
C GLU A 163 -26.62 -4.76 29.59
N GLN A 164 -27.80 -4.35 29.14
CA GLN A 164 -28.09 -3.36 28.08
C GLN A 164 -28.29 -3.94 26.67
N ALA A 165 -29.31 -4.78 26.58
CA ALA A 165 -30.25 -4.70 25.47
C ALA A 165 -30.87 -3.29 25.39
N GLU A 166 -31.23 -2.91 24.17
CA GLU A 166 -32.27 -1.92 23.88
C GLU A 166 -31.86 -0.44 23.91
N THR A 167 -31.27 0.04 22.81
CA THR A 167 -31.89 1.15 22.05
C THR A 167 -31.23 1.34 20.68
N LYS A 168 -32.10 1.40 19.66
CA LYS A 168 -31.88 1.97 18.33
C LYS A 168 -31.17 1.10 17.27
N ALA A 169 -31.81 -0.02 16.97
CA ALA A 169 -32.03 -0.38 15.58
C ALA A 169 -32.80 0.76 14.89
N ARG A 170 -32.10 1.58 14.11
CA ARG A 170 -32.59 2.52 13.06
C ARG A 170 -31.42 3.41 12.65
N GLN A 171 -30.67 3.00 11.63
CA GLN A 171 -30.33 3.80 10.43
C GLN A 171 -29.33 3.01 9.56
N CYS A 172 -29.86 2.19 8.65
CA CYS A 172 -29.15 1.59 7.53
C CYS A 172 -30.22 1.19 6.49
N GLU A 173 -30.99 2.19 6.08
CA GLU A 173 -31.80 2.11 4.86
C GLU A 173 -31.36 3.32 4.02
N ASP A 174 -30.98 3.02 2.78
CA ASP A 174 -30.38 3.88 1.75
C ASP A 174 -28.92 4.35 1.95
N CYS A 175 -27.97 3.48 1.58
CA CYS A 175 -26.79 3.83 0.77
C CYS A 175 -26.15 2.58 0.16
#